data_AF-A0A8D8CMW5-F1
#
_entry.id   AF-A0A8D8CMW5-F1
#
_cell.length_a   1.000
_cell.length_b   1.000
_cell.length_c   1.000
_cell.angle_alpha   90.00
_cell.angle_beta   90.00
_cell.angle_gamma   90.00
#
_symmetry.space_group_name_H-M   'P 1'
#
loop_
_entity.id
_entity.type
_entity.pdbx_description
1 polymer ?
#
loop_
_entity_poly.entity_id
_entity_poly.type
_entity_poly.pdbx_seq_one_letter_code
_entity_poly.pdbx_strand_id
1 'polypeptide(L)'
;MGLSMVKAIKYVQQKTNSPVDMRVGIHTGAVLAGILGQRQWQFDVYSKDVELANKMESSGKAGRVHLSEKTLSFLNGEFEVEPAFGEKREEALRIAGLKTFFISKVLKPFCAAEHRMNGSADPKDVVIEPDGPSEVSQDDPDNDPKTPADEESNAGLDDAKSDDNSAEEYKVRLRKELVSRDGHREIYKDINVLLRFKDDTIEQAYGLYRQPQSSVPLLGGLIVQFIGLVFSILVLPRTALHFEIVIPPLIIIAILVFIS
;
A
#
# COMPACT_ATOMS: atom_id res chain seq x y z
N MET A 1 2.30 11.67 -20.73
CA MET A 1 3.34 11.09 -19.85
C MET A 1 4.08 9.91 -20.46
N GLY A 2 3.42 8.83 -20.90
CA GLY A 2 4.13 7.61 -21.39
C GLY A 2 5.18 7.84 -22.49
N LEU A 3 4.90 8.69 -23.48
CA LEU A 3 5.88 9.06 -24.51
C LEU A 3 7.12 9.78 -23.94
N SER A 4 6.92 10.60 -22.89
CA SER A 4 8.01 11.29 -22.19
C SER A 4 8.92 10.31 -21.46
N MET A 5 8.36 9.26 -20.84
CA MET A 5 9.14 8.20 -20.19
C MET A 5 10.00 7.43 -21.21
N VAL A 6 9.43 7.09 -22.38
CA VAL A 6 10.18 6.47 -23.48
C VAL A 6 11.27 7.41 -24.02
N LYS A 7 11.06 8.73 -24.01
CA LYS A 7 12.11 9.70 -24.36
C LYS A 7 13.21 9.76 -23.29
N ALA A 8 12.83 9.71 -22.02
CA ALA A 8 13.76 9.75 -20.90
C ALA A 8 14.65 8.50 -20.85
N ILE A 9 14.11 7.30 -21.10
CA ILE A 9 14.94 6.09 -21.10
C ILE A 9 16.00 6.13 -22.18
N LYS A 10 15.71 6.71 -23.36
CA LYS A 10 16.72 6.91 -24.43
C LYS A 10 17.86 7.82 -23.97
N TYR A 11 17.56 8.85 -23.19
CA TYR A 11 18.60 9.71 -22.61
C TYR A 11 19.48 8.94 -21.60
N VAL A 12 18.86 8.14 -20.73
CA VAL A 12 19.59 7.28 -19.77
C VAL A 12 20.45 6.25 -20.49
N GLN A 13 19.93 5.65 -21.57
CA GLN A 13 20.64 4.70 -22.42
C GLN A 13 21.95 5.29 -22.95
N GLN A 14 21.89 6.52 -23.47
CA GLN A 14 23.05 7.24 -24.01
C GLN A 14 24.06 7.63 -22.91
N LYS A 15 23.57 8.00 -21.72
CA LYS A 15 24.45 8.47 -20.63
C LYS A 15 25.16 7.33 -19.91
N THR A 16 24.47 6.20 -19.71
CA THR A 16 24.99 5.03 -18.99
C THR A 16 25.62 3.99 -19.91
N ASN A 17 25.46 4.15 -21.23
CA ASN A 17 25.92 3.23 -22.27
C ASN A 17 25.44 1.78 -22.03
N SER A 18 24.20 1.64 -21.55
CA SER A 18 23.58 0.37 -21.20
C SER A 18 22.38 0.10 -22.12
N PRO A 19 22.14 -1.13 -22.60
CA PRO A 19 21.08 -1.46 -23.55
C PRO A 19 19.67 -1.55 -22.92
N VAL A 20 19.38 -0.75 -21.89
CA VAL A 20 18.07 -0.74 -21.22
C VAL A 20 17.04 -0.03 -22.09
N ASP A 21 15.83 -0.58 -22.15
CA ASP A 21 14.68 0.01 -22.84
C ASP A 21 13.41 -0.18 -21.99
N MET A 22 12.35 0.54 -22.32
CA MET A 22 11.09 0.58 -21.58
C MET A 22 9.92 0.24 -22.49
N ARG A 23 8.94 -0.49 -21.95
CA ARG A 23 7.63 -0.71 -22.56
C ARG A 23 6.58 0.00 -21.72
N VAL A 24 5.52 0.48 -22.37
CA VAL A 24 4.40 1.13 -21.69
C VAL A 24 3.11 0.58 -22.24
N GLY A 25 2.24 0.05 -21.37
CA GLY A 25 0.88 -0.38 -21.70
C GLY A 25 -0.15 0.55 -21.05
N ILE A 26 -1.18 0.94 -21.80
CA ILE A 26 -2.24 1.82 -21.31
C ILE A 26 -3.60 1.21 -21.64
N HIS A 27 -4.44 1.14 -20.61
CA HIS A 27 -5.83 0.74 -20.72
C HIS A 27 -6.71 1.67 -19.86
N THR A 28 -7.96 1.86 -20.28
CA THR A 28 -8.92 2.73 -19.61
C THR A 28 -10.07 1.88 -19.10
N GLY A 29 -10.31 1.91 -17.79
CA GLY A 29 -11.29 1.07 -17.15
C GLY A 29 -11.64 1.50 -15.72
N ALA A 30 -12.53 0.74 -15.10
CA ALA A 30 -12.93 0.93 -13.71
C ALA A 30 -11.91 0.28 -12.78
N VAL A 31 -11.63 0.93 -11.65
CA VAL A 31 -10.63 0.46 -10.68
C VAL A 31 -11.16 0.51 -9.26
N LEU A 32 -10.75 -0.45 -8.43
CA LEU A 32 -10.94 -0.42 -6.97
C LEU A 32 -9.60 -0.06 -6.34
N ALA A 33 -9.54 1.09 -5.67
CA ALA A 33 -8.34 1.52 -4.95
C ALA A 33 -8.58 1.42 -3.44
N GLY A 34 -7.52 1.10 -2.69
CA GLY A 34 -7.60 0.98 -1.25
C GLY A 34 -6.23 0.96 -0.58
N ILE A 35 -6.24 0.97 0.74
CA ILE A 35 -5.04 0.82 1.56
C ILE A 35 -5.02 -0.60 2.12
N LEU A 36 -3.93 -1.30 1.88
CA LEU A 36 -3.67 -2.65 2.38
C LEU A 36 -2.73 -2.62 3.58
N GLY A 37 -2.92 -3.54 4.52
CA GLY A 37 -2.03 -3.74 5.67
C GLY A 37 -2.57 -3.17 6.98
N GLN A 38 -2.09 -3.69 8.11
CA GLN A 38 -2.45 -3.17 9.43
C GLN A 38 -1.35 -2.31 10.05
N ARG A 39 -0.09 -2.62 9.76
CA ARG A 39 1.10 -1.91 10.29
C ARG A 39 1.87 -1.21 9.18
N GLN A 40 2.23 -1.93 8.12
CA GLN A 40 2.81 -1.32 6.92
C GLN A 40 1.70 -1.13 5.89
N TRP A 41 1.27 0.12 5.71
CA TRP A 41 0.24 0.43 4.75
C TRP A 41 0.79 0.66 3.36
N GLN A 42 0.13 0.05 2.39
CA GLN A 42 0.41 0.26 0.99
C GLN A 42 -0.88 0.67 0.30
N PHE A 43 -0.88 1.84 -0.34
CA PHE A 43 -1.95 2.19 -1.27
C PHE A 43 -1.78 1.39 -2.55
N ASP A 44 -2.86 0.77 -3.01
CA ASP A 44 -2.81 -0.09 -4.18
C ASP A 44 -4.16 -0.11 -4.91
N VAL A 45 -4.12 -0.50 -6.18
CA VAL A 45 -5.25 -0.46 -7.11
C VAL A 45 -5.45 -1.83 -7.75
N TYR A 46 -6.64 -2.39 -7.60
CA TYR A 46 -7.03 -3.71 -8.10
C TYR A 46 -8.25 -3.60 -9.02
N SER A 47 -8.19 -4.27 -10.16
CA SER A 47 -9.34 -4.50 -11.03
C SER A 47 -8.95 -5.46 -12.15
N LYS A 48 -9.96 -6.06 -12.79
CA LYS A 48 -9.78 -6.76 -14.06
C LYS A 48 -9.21 -5.84 -15.13
N ASP A 49 -9.55 -4.56 -15.11
CA ASP A 49 -9.02 -3.57 -16.05
C ASP A 49 -7.54 -3.22 -15.77
N VAL A 50 -7.10 -3.31 -14.51
CA VAL A 50 -5.67 -3.18 -14.15
C VAL A 50 -4.89 -4.40 -14.63
N GLU A 51 -5.44 -5.60 -14.46
CA GLU A 51 -4.84 -6.81 -15.00
C GLU A 51 -4.70 -6.71 -16.52
N LEU A 52 -5.72 -6.20 -17.20
CA LEU A 52 -5.69 -5.97 -18.64
C LEU A 52 -4.62 -4.95 -19.04
N ALA A 53 -4.45 -3.86 -18.29
CA ALA A 53 -3.37 -2.89 -18.49
C ALA A 53 -1.98 -3.54 -18.33
N ASN A 54 -1.82 -4.43 -17.35
CA ASN A 54 -0.59 -5.19 -17.16
C ASN A 54 -0.31 -6.10 -18.37
N LYS A 55 -1.33 -6.82 -18.85
CA LYS A 55 -1.25 -7.63 -20.07
C LYS A 55 -0.96 -6.80 -21.33
N MET A 56 -1.46 -5.57 -21.40
CA MET A 56 -1.12 -4.60 -22.43
C MET A 56 0.36 -4.20 -22.38
N GLU A 57 0.95 -3.98 -21.20
CA GLU A 57 2.39 -3.68 -21.06
C GLU A 57 3.25 -4.90 -21.45
N SER A 58 2.90 -6.08 -20.93
CA SER A 58 3.66 -7.32 -21.14
C SER A 58 3.67 -7.74 -22.62
N SER A 59 2.55 -7.54 -23.31
CA SER A 59 2.43 -7.70 -24.77
C SER A 59 2.87 -6.44 -25.53
N GLY A 60 3.55 -5.48 -24.91
CA GLY A 60 4.10 -4.30 -25.56
C GLY A 60 5.35 -4.61 -26.41
N LYS A 61 5.86 -3.58 -27.08
CA LYS A 61 7.18 -3.60 -27.74
C LYS A 61 8.06 -2.52 -27.10
N ALA A 62 9.35 -2.80 -26.97
CA ALA A 62 10.30 -1.87 -26.37
C ALA A 62 10.34 -0.54 -27.14
N GLY A 63 10.43 0.57 -26.41
CA GLY A 63 10.41 1.93 -26.97
C GLY A 63 9.07 2.35 -27.58
N ARG A 64 7.98 1.62 -27.33
CA ARG A 64 6.64 1.91 -27.85
C ARG A 64 5.61 1.98 -26.72
N VAL A 65 4.58 2.80 -26.94
CA VAL A 65 3.40 2.89 -26.07
C VAL A 65 2.27 2.08 -26.70
N HIS A 66 1.84 1.04 -26.00
CA HIS A 66 0.78 0.11 -26.39
C HIS A 66 -0.55 0.54 -25.76
N LEU A 67 -1.60 0.63 -26.57
CA LEU A 67 -2.92 1.15 -26.21
C LEU A 67 -4.00 0.13 -26.51
N SER A 68 -5.01 0.08 -25.65
CA SER A 68 -6.26 -0.61 -25.95
C SER A 68 -7.19 0.23 -26.86
N GLU A 69 -8.08 -0.42 -27.62
CA GLU A 69 -9.13 0.23 -28.41
C GLU A 69 -9.99 1.19 -27.57
N LYS A 70 -10.30 0.80 -26.33
CA LYS A 70 -11.06 1.63 -25.38
C LYS A 70 -10.32 2.91 -25.02
N THR A 71 -9.00 2.88 -24.85
CA THR A 71 -8.23 4.10 -24.62
C THR A 71 -8.18 4.96 -25.87
N LEU A 72 -8.03 4.35 -27.05
CA LEU A 72 -7.98 5.05 -28.33
C LEU A 72 -9.25 5.90 -28.58
N SER A 73 -10.43 5.40 -28.20
CA SER A 73 -11.69 6.15 -28.36
C SER A 73 -11.73 7.46 -27.57
N PHE A 74 -10.93 7.60 -26.50
CA PHE A 74 -10.86 8.83 -25.70
C PHE A 74 -9.75 9.79 -26.15
N LEU A 75 -8.89 9.39 -27.10
CA LEU A 75 -7.77 10.21 -27.55
C LEU A 75 -8.13 11.19 -28.68
N ASN A 76 -9.40 11.26 -29.10
CA ASN A 76 -9.95 12.25 -30.05
C ASN A 76 -9.13 12.47 -31.34
N GLY A 77 -8.38 11.46 -31.80
CA GLY A 77 -7.53 11.56 -32.99
C GLY A 77 -6.31 12.47 -32.85
N GLU A 78 -5.86 12.78 -31.63
CA GLU A 78 -4.65 13.59 -31.39
C GLU A 78 -3.34 12.86 -31.69
N PHE A 79 -3.43 11.54 -31.85
CA PHE A 79 -2.30 10.65 -32.09
C PHE A 79 -2.55 9.79 -33.32
N GLU A 80 -1.50 9.59 -34.10
CA GLU A 80 -1.46 8.61 -35.18
C GLU A 80 -1.08 7.25 -34.59
N VAL A 81 -1.86 6.22 -34.93
CA VAL A 81 -1.73 4.89 -34.35
C VAL A 81 -1.58 3.80 -35.40
N GLU A 82 -0.81 2.78 -35.05
CA GLU A 82 -0.56 1.58 -35.85
C GLU A 82 -1.22 0.36 -35.17
N PRO A 83 -1.73 -0.62 -35.91
CA PRO A 83 -2.28 -1.84 -35.31
C PRO A 83 -1.18 -2.66 -34.62
N ALA A 84 -1.39 -3.03 -33.36
CA ALA A 84 -0.39 -3.73 -32.53
C ALA A 84 -0.60 -5.25 -32.45
N PHE A 85 -1.78 -5.74 -32.83
CA PHE A 85 -2.18 -7.15 -32.81
C PHE A 85 -1.82 -7.86 -31.49
N GLY A 86 -2.10 -7.20 -30.36
CA GLY A 86 -1.82 -7.72 -29.01
C GLY A 86 -2.59 -9.00 -28.71
N GLU A 87 -3.79 -9.14 -29.27
CA GLU A 87 -4.66 -10.31 -29.15
C GLU A 87 -4.04 -11.60 -29.74
N LYS A 88 -3.04 -11.49 -30.62
CA LYS A 88 -2.30 -12.65 -31.14
C LYS A 88 -1.19 -13.12 -30.21
N ARG A 89 -0.73 -12.23 -29.33
CA ARG A 89 0.43 -12.46 -28.45
C ARG A 89 0.02 -12.79 -27.03
N GLU A 90 -1.12 -12.28 -26.57
CA GLU A 90 -1.63 -12.51 -25.23
C GLU A 90 -3.08 -13.01 -25.25
N GLU A 91 -3.31 -14.12 -24.57
CA GLU A 91 -4.61 -14.79 -24.51
C GLU A 91 -5.67 -13.95 -23.79
N ALA A 92 -5.29 -13.27 -22.70
CA ALA A 92 -6.22 -12.44 -21.93
C ALA A 92 -6.84 -11.30 -22.78
N LEU A 93 -6.06 -10.71 -23.66
CA LEU A 93 -6.52 -9.67 -24.60
C LEU A 93 -7.48 -10.27 -25.64
N ARG A 94 -7.21 -11.50 -26.09
CA ARG A 94 -8.06 -12.26 -27.02
C ARG A 94 -9.41 -12.61 -26.40
N ILE A 95 -9.42 -13.11 -25.17
CA ILE A 95 -10.65 -13.44 -24.43
C ILE A 95 -11.48 -12.17 -24.17
N ALA A 96 -10.81 -11.05 -23.85
CA ALA A 96 -11.47 -9.75 -23.69
C ALA A 96 -12.00 -9.16 -25.00
N GLY A 97 -11.62 -9.72 -26.16
CA GLY A 97 -12.05 -9.26 -27.48
C GLY A 97 -11.53 -7.87 -27.85
N LEU A 98 -10.41 -7.45 -27.27
CA LEU A 98 -9.88 -6.10 -27.45
C LEU A 98 -8.90 -6.03 -28.61
N LYS A 99 -9.11 -5.05 -29.50
CA LYS A 99 -8.09 -4.65 -30.46
C LYS A 99 -7.09 -3.72 -29.80
N THR A 100 -5.85 -3.77 -30.26
CA THR A 100 -4.77 -2.98 -29.68
C THR A 100 -3.95 -2.24 -30.72
N PHE A 101 -3.33 -1.15 -30.27
CA PHE A 101 -2.65 -0.18 -31.14
C PHE A 101 -1.35 0.34 -30.52
N PHE A 102 -0.37 0.71 -31.34
CA PHE A 102 0.82 1.44 -30.92
C PHE A 102 0.71 2.89 -31.34
N ILE A 103 1.15 3.81 -30.49
CA ILE A 103 1.31 5.22 -30.90
C ILE A 103 2.53 5.33 -31.82
N SER A 104 2.32 5.87 -33.02
CA SER A 104 3.40 6.15 -33.97
C SER A 104 3.84 7.61 -33.90
N LYS A 105 2.89 8.55 -33.96
CA LYS A 105 3.17 9.98 -34.01
C LYS A 105 2.18 10.80 -33.19
N VAL A 106 2.66 11.90 -32.62
CA VAL A 106 1.83 12.92 -31.99
C VAL A 106 1.42 13.94 -33.06
N LEU A 107 0.13 14.07 -33.33
CA LEU A 107 -0.38 15.04 -34.32
C LEU A 107 -0.58 16.41 -33.67
N LYS A 108 -1.18 16.42 -32.47
CA LYS A 108 -1.33 17.62 -31.65
C LYS A 108 -0.50 17.46 -30.39
N PRO A 109 0.61 18.18 -30.24
CA PRO A 109 1.34 18.17 -28.99
C PRO A 109 0.40 18.70 -27.90
N PHE A 110 0.35 17.99 -26.77
CA PHE A 110 -0.34 18.47 -25.59
C PHE A 110 0.22 19.85 -25.23
N CYS A 111 -0.54 20.90 -25.52
CA CYS A 111 -0.35 22.17 -24.86
C CYS A 111 -0.95 21.98 -23.48
N ALA A 112 -0.10 22.07 -22.45
CA ALA A 112 -0.63 22.31 -21.11
C ALA A 112 -1.51 23.55 -21.25
N ALA A 113 -2.82 23.39 -21.12
CA ALA A 113 -3.68 24.54 -20.99
C ALA A 113 -3.15 25.28 -19.76
N GLU A 114 -2.55 26.45 -19.96
CA GLU A 114 -2.55 27.47 -18.91
C GLU A 114 -4.00 27.52 -18.46
N HIS A 115 -4.28 27.22 -17.19
CA HIS A 115 -5.66 27.18 -16.72
C HIS A 115 -6.36 28.46 -17.15
N ARG A 116 -7.29 28.32 -18.09
CA ARG A 116 -8.35 29.30 -18.23
C ARG A 116 -9.29 28.99 -17.10
N MET A 117 -9.08 29.68 -15.98
CA MET A 117 -10.07 29.83 -14.93
C MET A 117 -11.35 30.36 -15.53
N ASN A 118 -12.24 29.45 -15.87
CA ASN A 118 -13.68 29.66 -15.85
C ASN A 118 -14.20 28.57 -14.94
N GLY A 119 -14.08 28.79 -13.62
CA GLY A 119 -14.65 27.95 -12.58
C GLY A 119 -14.17 26.50 -12.53
N SER A 120 -12.91 26.27 -12.13
CA SER A 120 -12.44 25.08 -11.39
C SER A 120 -10.91 25.17 -11.19
N ALA A 121 -10.51 25.48 -9.96
CA ALA A 121 -9.17 25.50 -9.36
C ALA A 121 -8.04 26.28 -10.09
N ASP A 122 -7.52 27.33 -9.45
CA ASP A 122 -6.19 27.96 -9.62
C ASP A 122 -4.99 27.12 -10.12
N PRO A 123 -4.23 27.39 -11.21
CA PRO A 123 -2.94 26.72 -11.45
C PRO A 123 -1.78 27.31 -10.62
N LYS A 124 -2.02 28.33 -9.81
CA LYS A 124 -0.96 29.01 -9.04
C LYS A 124 -0.66 28.38 -7.68
N ASP A 125 -1.43 27.38 -7.25
CA ASP A 125 -1.22 26.70 -5.97
C ASP A 125 -0.71 25.25 -6.09
N VAL A 126 -0.43 24.75 -7.30
CA VAL A 126 0.35 23.50 -7.45
C VAL A 126 1.83 23.84 -7.35
N VAL A 127 2.25 24.19 -6.14
CA VAL A 127 3.66 24.02 -5.74
C VAL A 127 3.87 22.51 -5.69
N ILE A 128 4.56 21.97 -6.69
CA ILE A 128 5.19 20.66 -6.57
C ILE A 128 6.30 20.86 -5.54
N GLU A 129 5.97 20.64 -4.27
CA GLU A 129 6.96 20.45 -3.21
C GLU A 129 7.95 19.39 -3.72
N PRO A 130 9.25 19.68 -3.75
CA PRO A 130 10.24 18.71 -4.20
C PRO A 130 10.14 17.49 -3.29
N ASP A 131 10.17 16.30 -3.90
CA ASP A 131 10.16 14.99 -3.22
C ASP A 131 10.94 15.10 -1.91
N GLY A 132 10.22 14.97 -0.80
CA GLY A 132 10.79 15.12 0.54
C GLY A 132 12.03 14.23 0.68
N PRO A 133 13.09 14.72 1.33
CA PRO A 133 14.34 14.00 1.35
C PRO A 133 14.13 12.64 2.01
N SER A 134 14.53 11.60 1.28
CA SER A 134 14.79 10.28 1.83
C SER A 134 15.99 10.39 2.77
N GLU A 135 15.78 10.96 3.96
CA GLU A 135 16.84 11.09 4.96
C GLU A 135 16.75 9.96 5.98
N VAL A 136 17.73 9.09 5.82
CA VAL A 136 18.29 8.20 6.82
C VAL A 136 18.50 8.95 8.13
N SER A 137 18.00 8.36 9.21
CA SER A 137 18.19 8.67 10.63
C SER A 137 19.46 9.44 11.01
N GLN A 138 19.29 10.56 11.72
CA GLN A 138 20.17 10.98 12.80
C GLN A 138 19.32 11.45 13.99
N ASP A 139 19.49 10.76 15.11
CA ASP A 139 18.90 11.07 16.40
C ASP A 139 19.65 12.26 17.04
N ASP A 140 18.93 13.32 17.43
CA ASP A 140 19.35 14.23 18.50
C ASP A 140 18.09 14.65 19.29
N PRO A 141 18.13 14.64 20.64
CA PRO A 141 17.01 14.99 21.50
C PRO A 141 17.00 16.50 21.79
N ASP A 142 15.87 16.97 22.29
CA ASP A 142 15.62 18.33 22.81
C ASP A 142 15.13 19.37 21.80
N ASN A 143 13.82 19.33 21.51
CA ASN A 143 13.04 20.57 21.43
C ASN A 143 11.54 20.32 21.63
N ASP A 144 11.03 20.68 22.81
CA ASP A 144 9.60 20.77 23.11
C ASP A 144 8.95 21.89 22.26
N PRO A 145 7.71 21.72 21.74
CA PRO A 145 7.03 22.82 21.05
C PRO A 145 6.33 23.74 22.05
N LYS A 146 6.77 25.02 22.08
CA LYS A 146 6.03 26.14 22.67
C LYS A 146 4.75 26.44 21.88
N THR A 147 3.65 26.56 22.60
CA THR A 147 2.37 27.13 22.14
C THR A 147 2.44 28.67 22.06
N PRO A 148 1.71 29.29 21.13
CA PRO A 148 1.01 30.56 21.42
C PRO A 148 -0.47 30.45 21.00
N ALA A 149 -1.46 30.74 21.85
CA ALA A 149 -1.87 32.03 22.42
C ALA A 149 -2.47 32.99 21.37
N ASP A 150 -3.80 32.97 21.32
CA ASP A 150 -4.82 34.01 21.05
C ASP A 150 -4.46 35.25 20.21
N GLU A 151 -5.24 35.48 19.15
CA GLU A 151 -5.75 36.82 18.81
C GLU A 151 -7.08 36.72 18.04
N GLU A 152 -8.10 37.39 18.57
CA GLU A 152 -9.46 37.53 18.02
C GLU A 152 -9.55 38.67 16.98
N SER A 153 -10.63 38.58 16.17
CA SER A 153 -11.30 39.62 15.39
C SER A 153 -10.87 39.80 13.92
N ASN A 154 -11.72 39.35 12.99
CA ASN A 154 -12.74 40.22 12.40
C ASN A 154 -13.74 39.43 11.53
N ALA A 155 -15.01 39.81 11.62
CA ALA A 155 -16.11 39.25 10.85
C ALA A 155 -16.17 39.86 9.43
N GLY A 156 -16.48 39.03 8.43
CA GLY A 156 -16.94 39.49 7.12
C GLY A 156 -16.65 38.53 5.97
N LEU A 157 -17.70 37.77 5.59
CA LEU A 157 -18.06 37.27 4.25
C LEU A 157 -16.95 36.69 3.35
N ASP A 158 -17.04 35.38 3.02
CA ASP A 158 -16.84 34.82 1.67
C ASP A 158 -16.91 33.27 1.71
N ASP A 159 -18.06 32.73 1.27
CA ASP A 159 -18.42 31.31 1.18
C ASP A 159 -17.64 30.53 0.09
N ALA A 160 -16.31 30.50 0.19
CA ALA A 160 -15.46 29.69 -0.71
C ALA A 160 -14.21 29.08 -0.05
N LYS A 161 -14.06 29.18 1.29
CA LYS A 161 -12.87 28.72 2.04
C LYS A 161 -13.07 27.46 2.90
N SER A 162 -14.25 26.85 2.89
CA SER A 162 -14.57 25.71 3.78
C SER A 162 -13.98 24.37 3.31
N ASP A 163 -13.91 24.15 1.99
CA ASP A 163 -13.60 22.82 1.47
C ASP A 163 -12.10 22.51 1.48
N ASP A 164 -11.25 23.52 1.31
CA ASP A 164 -9.78 23.35 1.31
C ASP A 164 -9.23 23.19 2.73
N ASN A 165 -9.79 23.93 3.71
CA ASN A 165 -9.48 23.72 5.12
C ASN A 165 -9.93 22.34 5.60
N SER A 166 -11.08 21.83 5.14
CA SER A 166 -11.52 20.47 5.47
C SER A 166 -10.63 19.41 4.85
N ALA A 167 -10.11 19.63 3.63
CA ALA A 167 -9.21 18.68 2.97
C ALA A 167 -7.84 18.64 3.65
N GLU A 168 -7.29 19.79 4.03
CA GLU A 168 -6.04 19.88 4.79
C GLU A 168 -6.19 19.35 6.22
N GLU A 169 -7.28 19.67 6.91
CA GLU A 169 -7.61 19.09 8.22
C GLU A 169 -7.78 17.57 8.13
N TYR A 170 -8.43 17.08 7.07
CA TYR A 170 -8.53 15.64 6.81
C TYR A 170 -7.16 15.01 6.58
N LYS A 171 -6.27 15.62 5.80
CA LYS A 171 -4.90 15.12 5.57
C LYS A 171 -4.07 15.11 6.86
N VAL A 172 -4.17 16.16 7.68
CA VAL A 172 -3.47 16.28 8.97
C VAL A 172 -3.98 15.22 9.93
N ARG A 173 -5.31 15.04 10.02
CA ARG A 173 -5.93 14.00 10.82
C ARG A 173 -5.55 12.61 10.34
N LEU A 174 -5.56 12.37 9.02
CA LEU A 174 -5.13 11.12 8.42
C LEU A 174 -3.68 10.87 8.83
N ARG A 175 -2.78 11.83 8.64
CA ARG A 175 -1.36 11.72 9.04
C ARG A 175 -1.20 11.41 10.53
N LYS A 176 -1.98 12.05 11.40
CA LYS A 176 -1.98 11.80 12.85
C LYS A 176 -2.47 10.39 13.18
N GLU A 177 -3.57 9.94 12.56
CA GLU A 177 -4.10 8.58 12.72
C GLU A 177 -3.11 7.55 12.18
N LEU A 178 -2.47 7.86 11.05
CA LEU A 178 -1.46 7.02 10.40
C LEU A 178 -0.23 6.83 11.33
N VAL A 179 0.29 7.91 11.91
CA VAL A 179 1.41 7.89 12.86
C VAL A 179 1.04 7.20 14.17
N SER A 180 -0.17 7.44 14.69
CA SER A 180 -0.62 6.86 15.96
C SER A 180 -0.77 5.34 15.93
N ARG A 181 -1.10 4.75 14.76
CA ARG A 181 -1.25 3.29 14.61
C ARG A 181 0.08 2.54 14.51
N ASP A 182 1.18 3.25 14.25
CA ASP A 182 2.55 2.74 14.37
C ASP A 182 3.10 2.77 15.81
N GLY A 183 2.28 3.17 16.79
CA GLY A 183 2.64 3.34 18.21
C GLY A 183 3.27 2.10 18.89
N HIS A 184 3.26 0.92 18.25
CA HIS A 184 3.99 -0.25 18.75
C HIS A 184 5.52 -0.10 18.77
N ARG A 185 6.12 0.82 18.01
CA ARG A 185 7.58 1.07 18.10
C ARG A 185 7.99 1.75 19.40
N GLU A 186 7.09 2.49 20.05
CA GLU A 186 7.38 3.23 21.29
C GLU A 186 7.12 2.41 22.54
N ILE A 187 6.30 1.37 22.44
CA ILE A 187 5.95 0.44 23.54
C ILE A 187 7.19 -0.16 24.22
N TYR A 188 8.29 -0.38 23.48
CA TYR A 188 9.54 -0.92 24.06
C TYR A 188 10.23 0.02 25.05
N LYS A 189 9.99 1.33 24.96
CA LYS A 189 10.60 2.32 25.87
C LYS A 189 9.97 2.26 27.28
N ASP A 190 8.74 1.76 27.38
CA ASP A 190 7.96 1.73 28.61
C ASP A 190 7.91 0.34 29.27
N ILE A 191 8.78 -0.60 28.86
CA ILE A 191 8.82 -1.96 29.38
C ILE A 191 9.93 -2.11 30.44
N ASN A 192 9.58 -2.69 31.59
CA ASN A 192 10.53 -3.14 32.60
C ASN A 192 11.21 -4.45 32.19
N VAL A 193 12.35 -4.80 32.81
CA VAL A 193 13.10 -6.04 32.53
C VAL A 193 12.24 -7.31 32.61
N LEU A 194 11.14 -7.29 33.37
CA LEU A 194 10.17 -8.38 33.51
C LEU A 194 9.06 -8.39 32.42
N LEU A 195 9.23 -7.67 31.31
CA LEU A 195 8.24 -7.54 30.23
C LEU A 195 6.88 -6.97 30.67
N ARG A 196 6.88 -6.15 31.72
CA ARG A 196 5.68 -5.47 32.25
C ARG A 196 5.76 -3.98 31.94
N PHE A 197 4.64 -3.37 31.53
CA PHE A 197 4.59 -1.94 31.28
C PHE A 197 4.80 -1.14 32.57
N LYS A 198 5.45 0.02 32.43
CA LYS A 198 5.66 0.96 33.53
C LYS A 198 4.37 1.64 33.96
N ASP A 199 3.45 1.87 33.01
CA ASP A 199 2.11 2.40 33.24
C ASP A 199 1.05 1.30 33.31
N ASP A 200 0.36 1.25 34.44
CA ASP A 200 -0.67 0.24 34.74
C ASP A 200 -1.92 0.40 33.87
N THR A 201 -2.18 1.60 33.35
CA THR A 201 -3.27 1.89 32.41
C THR A 201 -3.01 1.31 31.02
N ILE A 202 -1.76 1.37 30.56
CA ILE A 202 -1.31 0.79 29.29
C ILE A 202 -1.29 -0.74 29.41
N GLU A 203 -0.86 -1.28 30.56
CA GLU A 203 -0.91 -2.72 30.87
C GLU A 203 -2.35 -3.25 30.80
N GLN A 204 -3.31 -2.56 31.41
CA GLN A 204 -4.71 -2.94 31.36
C GLN A 204 -5.30 -2.83 29.95
N ALA A 205 -4.97 -1.76 29.21
CA ALA A 205 -5.41 -1.58 27.83
C ALA A 205 -4.83 -2.66 26.89
N TYR A 206 -3.56 -3.03 27.09
CA TYR A 206 -2.90 -4.09 26.33
C TYR A 206 -3.44 -5.47 26.70
N GLY A 207 -3.73 -5.73 27.98
CA GLY A 207 -4.37 -6.97 28.44
C GLY A 207 -5.81 -7.15 27.92
N LEU A 208 -6.53 -6.04 27.69
CA LEU A 208 -7.85 -6.05 27.05
C LEU A 208 -7.77 -6.25 25.53
N TYR A 209 -6.65 -5.87 24.90
CA TYR A 209 -6.42 -6.06 23.47
C TYR A 209 -6.10 -7.54 23.16
N ARG A 210 -7.13 -8.37 23.08
CA ARG A 210 -6.99 -9.78 22.70
C ARG A 210 -6.64 -9.87 21.22
N GLN A 211 -5.42 -10.32 20.91
CA GLN A 211 -5.04 -10.56 19.53
C GLN A 211 -5.97 -11.61 18.91
N PRO A 212 -6.54 -11.38 17.71
CA PRO A 212 -7.52 -12.29 17.11
C PRO A 212 -6.92 -13.62 16.63
N GLN A 213 -5.63 -13.90 16.85
CA GLN A 213 -4.90 -14.97 16.16
C GLN A 213 -4.15 -15.98 17.04
N SER A 214 -4.25 -15.93 18.38
CA SER A 214 -3.38 -16.76 19.24
C SER A 214 -3.98 -18.09 19.73
N SER A 215 -5.31 -18.24 19.79
CA SER A 215 -5.91 -19.42 20.45
C SER A 215 -6.04 -20.66 19.56
N VAL A 216 -6.23 -20.47 18.25
CA VAL A 216 -6.38 -21.58 17.28
C VAL A 216 -5.13 -22.49 17.20
N PRO A 217 -3.89 -21.97 17.06
CA PRO A 217 -2.71 -22.83 17.04
C PRO A 217 -2.45 -23.53 18.39
N LEU A 218 -2.77 -22.88 19.50
CA LEU A 218 -2.65 -23.48 20.84
C LEU A 218 -3.65 -24.63 21.06
N LEU A 219 -4.89 -24.45 20.60
CA LEU A 219 -5.91 -25.51 20.60
C LEU A 219 -5.51 -26.68 19.70
N GLY A 220 -4.95 -26.38 18.51
CA GLY A 220 -4.37 -27.39 17.63
C GLY A 220 -3.23 -28.18 18.30
N GLY A 221 -2.38 -27.50 19.07
CA GLY A 221 -1.32 -28.13 19.87
C GLY A 221 -1.86 -29.13 20.90
N LEU A 222 -2.94 -28.77 21.62
CA LEU A 222 -3.61 -29.70 22.55
C LEU A 222 -4.15 -30.95 21.86
N ILE A 223 -4.74 -30.80 20.67
CA ILE A 223 -5.31 -31.92 19.91
C ILE A 223 -4.21 -32.88 19.46
N VAL A 224 -3.11 -32.36 18.92
CA VAL A 224 -1.95 -33.18 18.49
C VAL A 224 -1.35 -33.93 19.68
N GLN A 225 -1.20 -33.26 20.82
CA GLN A 225 -0.67 -33.86 22.05
C GLN A 225 -1.59 -34.95 22.60
N PHE A 226 -2.91 -34.75 22.53
CA PHE A 226 -3.91 -35.75 22.94
C PHE A 226 -3.82 -37.01 22.06
N ILE A 227 -3.70 -36.84 20.74
CA ILE A 227 -3.51 -37.96 19.80
C ILE A 227 -2.20 -38.70 20.11
N GLY A 228 -1.12 -37.97 20.39
CA GLY A 228 0.17 -38.55 20.79
C GLY A 228 0.09 -39.35 22.10
N LEU A 229 -0.68 -38.88 23.08
CA LEU A 229 -0.92 -39.57 24.35
C LEU A 229 -1.72 -40.86 24.13
N VAL A 230 -2.77 -40.82 23.32
CA VAL A 230 -3.57 -42.00 22.95
C VAL A 230 -2.69 -43.04 22.23
N PHE A 231 -1.84 -42.61 21.29
CA PHE A 231 -0.92 -43.49 20.59
C PHE A 231 0.12 -44.11 21.55
N SER A 232 0.66 -43.32 22.47
CA SER A 232 1.62 -43.80 23.48
C SER A 232 1.02 -44.88 24.39
N ILE A 233 -0.25 -44.73 24.79
CA ILE A 233 -0.98 -45.72 25.61
C ILE A 233 -1.24 -47.03 24.84
N LEU A 234 -1.46 -46.95 23.52
CA LEU A 234 -1.79 -48.10 22.68
C LEU A 234 -0.55 -48.93 22.25
N VAL A 235 0.59 -48.28 22.01
CA VAL A 235 1.76 -48.90 21.36
C VAL A 235 2.92 -49.17 22.32
N LEU A 236 3.13 -48.36 23.37
CA LEU A 236 4.29 -48.51 24.26
C LEU A 236 3.97 -49.35 25.52
N PRO A 237 4.97 -50.09 26.05
CA PRO A 237 4.82 -50.81 27.31
C PRO A 237 4.59 -49.83 28.47
N ARG A 238 3.56 -50.11 29.29
CA ARG A 238 3.12 -49.26 30.40
C ARG A 238 4.16 -49.25 31.53
N THR A 239 5.13 -48.35 31.46
CA THR A 239 6.07 -48.05 32.55
C THR A 239 5.75 -46.68 33.15
N ALA A 240 5.92 -46.53 34.46
CA ALA A 240 5.56 -45.30 35.18
C ALA A 240 6.33 -44.05 34.68
N LEU A 241 7.56 -44.24 34.17
CA LEU A 241 8.40 -43.17 33.62
C LEU A 241 7.78 -42.47 32.40
N HIS A 242 6.95 -43.16 31.61
CA HIS A 242 6.30 -42.52 30.45
C HIS A 242 5.25 -41.49 30.86
N PHE A 243 4.55 -41.71 31.98
CA PHE A 243 3.55 -40.76 32.46
C PHE A 243 4.19 -39.49 33.04
N GLU A 244 5.33 -39.61 33.74
CA GLU A 244 6.05 -38.45 34.27
C GLU A 244 6.61 -37.52 33.18
N ILE A 245 6.91 -38.05 31.99
CA ILE A 245 7.46 -37.24 30.87
C ILE A 245 6.35 -36.53 30.08
N VAL A 246 5.16 -37.14 29.97
CA VAL A 246 4.07 -36.64 29.10
C VAL A 246 3.14 -35.65 29.82
N ILE A 247 2.94 -35.79 31.13
CA ILE A 247 2.01 -34.96 31.91
C ILE A 247 2.47 -33.49 32.06
N PRO A 248 3.73 -33.18 32.38
CA PRO A 248 4.19 -31.80 32.57
C PRO A 248 3.98 -30.86 31.35
N PRO A 249 4.33 -31.24 30.10
CA PRO A 249 4.10 -30.37 28.95
C PRO A 249 2.61 -30.17 28.64
N LEU A 250 1.75 -31.15 28.96
CA LEU A 250 0.30 -31.04 28.78
C LEU A 250 -0.30 -29.97 29.71
N ILE A 251 0.14 -29.95 30.96
CA ILE A 251 -0.30 -28.95 31.95
C ILE A 251 0.14 -27.54 31.52
N ILE A 252 1.38 -27.38 31.05
CA ILE A 252 1.90 -26.07 30.60
C ILE A 252 1.10 -25.54 29.40
N ILE A 253 0.84 -26.38 28.39
CA ILE A 253 0.07 -25.96 27.20
C ILE A 253 -1.40 -25.67 27.58
N ALA A 254 -2.00 -26.44 28.48
CA ALA A 254 -3.36 -26.19 28.97
C ALA A 254 -3.47 -24.86 29.72
N ILE A 255 -2.46 -24.51 30.53
CA ILE A 255 -2.38 -23.20 31.21
C ILE A 255 -2.23 -22.07 30.18
N LEU A 256 -1.37 -22.24 29.16
CA LEU A 256 -1.21 -21.24 28.10
C LEU A 256 -2.49 -21.03 27.27
N VAL A 257 -3.27 -22.09 27.04
CA VAL A 257 -4.58 -22.02 26.37
C VAL A 257 -5.61 -21.29 27.25
N PHE A 258 -5.57 -21.46 28.57
CA PHE A 258 -6.46 -20.75 29.50
C PHE A 258 -6.10 -19.25 29.64
N ILE A 259 -4.83 -18.91 29.50
CA ILE A 259 -4.33 -17.53 29.54
C ILE A 259 -4.58 -16.79 28.21
N SER A 260 -4.60 -17.50 27.07
CA SER A 260 -4.87 -16.94 25.73
C SER A 260 -6.35 -16.69 25.46
#